data_AF-A0A450SIJ5-F1
#
_entry.id   AF-A0A450SIJ5-F1
#
_cell.length_a   1.000
_cell.length_b   1.000
_cell.length_c   1.000
_cell.angle_alpha   90.00
_cell.angle_beta   90.00
_cell.angle_gamma   90.00
#
_symmetry.space_group_name_H-M   'P 1'
#
loop_
_entity.id
_entity.type
_entity.pdbx_description
1 polymer ?
#
loop_
_entity_poly.entity_id
_entity_poly.type
_entity_poly.pdbx_seq_one_letter_code
_entity_poly.pdbx_strand_id
1 'polypeptide(L)'
;MNSSLPQADGIIARWVVLRSDIHQCVRVATANTFHLPRRTVAAIAGIGFSFLLVFMQLGFLNTARIVVTRLYGYCDFDLAIVAREYQFLYETIPFHRVRLSQARALPEVEATFALNVRGADWLNTRIDRESSLMLIGLDRDPRFIANPDIEAALPMIRKGQRAILDTLSHGDYGDLAIGGNGLINGFLTKVVGHFQLGMFFFTDGAAIVDNGEFIRLSGVDSRQVTIGLIRLTEGARPRKVAEALDRLLPEDVLIYTRASLIAQEQDYFISVRPIGILFRMGAFISYLVGLVILYQILATEMANHIREFATLRAMGFRSRFIYGIGIIQAMLFISMAFLPALATAYGVFESISTLTPFPITMTPTLILSVLGLSLGTCFISAPLALSRLRRADPAELF
;
A
#
# COMPACT_ATOMS: atom_id res chain seq x y z
N MET A 1 -5.13 47.24 46.55
CA MET A 1 -4.21 47.71 45.49
C MET A 1 -2.96 46.85 45.59
N ASN A 2 -2.88 45.78 44.78
CA ASN A 2 -2.11 45.72 43.53
C ASN A 2 -0.63 46.12 43.78
N SER A 3 0.36 45.28 43.54
CA SER A 3 0.51 44.43 42.35
C SER A 3 1.51 43.29 42.58
N SER A 4 1.04 42.08 42.30
CA SER A 4 1.80 40.91 41.90
C SER A 4 2.54 41.15 40.57
N LEU A 5 3.84 40.83 40.51
CA LEU A 5 4.68 40.71 39.31
C LEU A 5 5.65 39.53 39.52
N PRO A 6 6.08 38.81 38.45
CA PRO A 6 5.48 37.52 38.14
C PRO A 6 6.47 36.34 38.17
N GLN A 7 5.93 35.14 38.39
CA GLN A 7 6.54 33.82 38.28
C GLN A 7 7.05 33.43 36.86
N ALA A 8 7.20 34.40 35.95
CA ALA A 8 7.48 34.18 34.52
C ALA A 8 8.98 34.00 34.19
N ASP A 9 9.88 34.45 35.06
CA ASP A 9 11.34 34.42 34.81
C ASP A 9 11.92 32.99 34.81
N GLY A 10 11.31 32.06 35.54
CA GLY A 10 11.76 30.68 35.62
C GLY A 10 11.52 29.86 34.35
N ILE A 11 10.47 30.18 33.59
CA ILE A 11 10.16 29.48 32.33
C ILE A 11 11.11 30.00 31.24
N ILE A 12 11.23 31.32 31.09
CA ILE A 12 12.08 31.94 30.06
C ILE A 12 13.56 31.63 30.31
N ALA A 13 14.05 31.70 31.54
CA ALA A 13 15.43 31.31 31.86
C ALA A 13 15.68 29.81 31.61
N ARG A 14 14.71 28.95 31.92
CA ARG A 14 14.79 27.50 31.60
C ARG A 14 14.74 27.24 30.10
N TRP A 15 13.99 28.03 29.32
CA TRP A 15 14.00 27.98 27.85
C TRP A 15 15.32 28.48 27.25
N VAL A 16 15.91 29.54 27.80
CA VAL A 16 17.21 30.09 27.35
C VAL A 16 18.35 29.11 27.64
N VAL A 17 18.38 28.51 28.84
CA VAL A 17 19.36 27.47 29.21
C VAL A 17 19.15 26.18 28.39
N LEU A 18 17.90 25.76 28.16
CA LEU A 18 17.61 24.62 27.31
C LEU A 18 18.04 24.87 25.85
N ARG A 19 17.84 26.10 25.35
CA ARG A 19 18.27 26.50 24.00
C ARG A 19 19.79 26.57 23.88
N SER A 20 20.51 27.06 24.90
CA SER A 20 21.98 27.04 24.92
C SER A 20 22.54 25.63 24.98
N ASP A 21 21.93 24.75 25.77
CA ASP A 21 22.33 23.34 25.88
C ASP A 21 22.10 22.58 24.56
N ILE A 22 20.99 22.84 23.86
CA ILE A 22 20.71 22.24 22.54
C ILE A 22 21.73 22.72 21.50
N HIS A 23 22.04 24.01 21.44
CA HIS A 23 23.04 24.53 20.50
C HIS A 23 24.44 23.93 20.74
N GLN A 24 24.82 23.73 22.00
CA GLN A 24 26.08 23.07 22.35
C GLN A 24 26.07 21.59 21.97
N CYS A 25 24.97 20.87 22.25
CA CYS A 25 24.82 19.47 21.83
C CYS A 25 24.90 19.32 20.31
N VAL A 26 24.28 20.23 19.55
CA VAL A 26 24.36 20.24 18.07
C VAL A 26 25.79 20.42 17.61
N ARG A 27 26.53 21.40 18.14
CA ARG A 27 27.93 21.63 17.76
C ARG A 27 28.81 20.40 18.03
N VAL A 28 28.69 19.80 19.21
CA VAL A 28 29.46 18.61 19.59
C VAL A 28 29.06 17.42 18.71
N ALA A 29 27.76 17.18 18.50
CA ALA A 29 27.28 16.10 17.65
C ALA A 29 27.75 16.26 16.20
N THR A 30 27.71 17.46 15.63
CA THR A 30 28.24 17.72 14.28
C THR A 30 29.74 17.47 14.22
N ALA A 31 30.51 17.94 15.20
CA ALA A 31 31.95 17.74 15.24
C ALA A 31 32.29 16.24 15.29
N ASN A 32 31.65 15.48 16.18
CA ASN A 32 31.85 14.03 16.30
C ASN A 32 31.51 13.30 15.00
N THR A 33 30.40 13.70 14.36
CA THR A 33 29.93 13.11 13.11
C THR A 33 30.89 13.33 11.94
N PHE A 34 31.54 14.49 11.85
CA PHE A 34 32.44 14.78 10.72
C PHE A 34 33.92 14.49 11.02
N HIS A 35 34.27 14.14 12.26
CA HIS A 35 35.65 13.84 12.66
C HIS A 35 36.21 12.57 12.00
N LEU A 36 35.35 11.57 11.70
CA LEU A 36 35.75 10.27 11.12
C LEU A 36 35.01 9.99 9.80
N PRO A 37 35.37 10.66 8.68
CA PRO A 37 34.55 10.68 7.47
C PRO A 37 34.29 9.29 6.86
N ARG A 38 35.28 8.39 6.89
CA ARG A 38 35.11 7.01 6.40
C ARG A 38 34.07 6.23 7.20
N ARG A 39 34.05 6.39 8.52
CA ARG A 39 33.09 5.70 9.39
C ARG A 39 31.70 6.32 9.25
N THR A 40 31.62 7.63 9.13
CA THR A 40 30.37 8.35 8.91
C THR A 40 29.72 7.94 7.60
N VAL A 41 30.50 7.81 6.52
CA VAL A 41 29.99 7.28 5.24
C VAL A 41 29.50 5.84 5.38
N ALA A 42 30.25 4.98 6.07
CA ALA A 42 29.81 3.59 6.33
C ALA A 42 28.52 3.52 7.17
N ALA A 43 28.39 4.38 8.19
CA ALA A 43 27.19 4.50 9.01
C ALA A 43 25.99 5.00 8.21
N ILE A 44 26.17 6.05 7.41
CA ILE A 44 25.16 6.59 6.49
C ILE A 44 24.72 5.53 5.48
N ALA A 45 25.66 4.76 4.92
CA ALA A 45 25.35 3.68 3.99
C ALA A 45 24.55 2.55 4.66
N GLY A 46 24.93 2.12 5.87
CA GLY A 46 24.20 1.09 6.62
C GLY A 46 22.78 1.51 7.01
N ILE A 47 22.62 2.73 7.51
CA ILE A 47 21.30 3.31 7.85
C ILE A 47 20.48 3.52 6.57
N GLY A 48 21.11 4.04 5.51
CA GLY A 48 20.47 4.29 4.22
C GLY A 48 19.97 3.01 3.57
N PHE A 49 20.76 1.93 3.63
CA PHE A 49 20.33 0.61 3.19
C PHE A 49 19.13 0.09 3.98
N SER A 50 19.11 0.28 5.29
CA SER A 50 17.93 -0.07 6.09
C SER A 50 16.69 0.73 5.67
N PHE A 51 16.82 2.04 5.45
CA PHE A 51 15.70 2.85 4.98
C PHE A 51 15.22 2.42 3.59
N LEU A 52 16.15 2.07 2.69
CA LEU A 52 15.82 1.47 1.40
C LEU A 52 14.97 0.21 1.59
N LEU A 53 15.35 -0.70 2.50
CA LEU A 53 14.55 -1.90 2.78
C LEU A 53 13.13 -1.54 3.27
N VAL A 54 13.00 -0.56 4.17
CA VAL A 54 11.69 -0.11 4.66
C VAL A 54 10.86 0.52 3.51
N PHE A 55 11.47 1.34 2.67
CA PHE A 55 10.84 1.88 1.45
C PHE A 55 10.32 0.75 0.56
N MET A 56 11.17 -0.23 0.25
CA MET A 56 10.79 -1.37 -0.60
C MET A 56 9.59 -2.13 -0.04
N GLN A 57 9.65 -2.49 1.25
CA GLN A 57 8.58 -3.29 1.85
C GLN A 57 7.26 -2.54 1.96
N LEU A 58 7.28 -1.27 2.38
CA LEU A 58 6.07 -0.46 2.44
C LEU A 58 5.54 -0.10 1.05
N GLY A 59 6.43 0.13 0.08
CA GLY A 59 6.07 0.34 -1.31
C GLY A 59 5.35 -0.87 -1.91
N PHE A 60 5.89 -2.08 -1.70
CA PHE A 60 5.23 -3.33 -2.10
C PHE A 60 3.89 -3.54 -1.40
N LEU A 61 3.86 -3.36 -0.07
CA LEU A 61 2.63 -3.51 0.71
C LEU A 61 1.54 -2.53 0.24
N ASN A 62 1.89 -1.28 -0.03
CA ASN A 62 0.95 -0.26 -0.50
C ASN A 62 0.48 -0.54 -1.94
N THR A 63 1.40 -0.96 -2.81
CA THR A 63 1.04 -1.33 -4.18
C THR A 63 0.08 -2.53 -4.17
N ALA A 64 0.32 -3.49 -3.28
CA ALA A 64 -0.55 -4.64 -3.13
C ALA A 64 -1.98 -4.27 -2.70
N ARG A 65 -2.14 -3.30 -1.78
CA ARG A 65 -3.46 -2.73 -1.41
C ARG A 65 -4.20 -2.20 -2.63
N ILE A 66 -3.52 -1.38 -3.42
CA ILE A 66 -4.15 -0.66 -4.53
C ILE A 66 -4.52 -1.63 -5.66
N VAL A 67 -3.61 -2.55 -6.01
CA VAL A 67 -3.80 -3.48 -7.13
C VAL A 67 -5.02 -4.38 -6.92
N VAL A 68 -5.24 -4.89 -5.71
CA VAL A 68 -6.35 -5.83 -5.41
C VAL A 68 -7.72 -5.19 -5.64
N THR A 69 -7.82 -3.87 -5.52
CA THR A 69 -9.09 -3.13 -5.65
C THR A 69 -9.18 -2.33 -6.96
N ARG A 70 -8.21 -2.49 -7.87
CA ARG A 70 -8.11 -1.69 -9.10
C ARG A 70 -9.32 -1.87 -10.02
N LEU A 71 -9.90 -3.08 -10.09
CA LEU A 71 -11.09 -3.33 -10.93
C LEU A 71 -12.28 -2.44 -10.54
N TYR A 72 -12.47 -2.18 -9.23
CA TYR A 72 -13.51 -1.26 -8.74
C TYR A 72 -13.25 0.20 -9.14
N GLY A 73 -12.01 0.53 -9.51
CA GLY A 73 -11.65 1.83 -10.08
C GLY A 73 -12.16 2.02 -11.51
N TYR A 74 -12.47 0.93 -12.23
CA TYR A 74 -13.03 0.99 -13.59
C TYR A 74 -14.55 1.01 -13.62
N CYS A 75 -15.17 0.90 -12.44
CA CYS A 75 -16.61 0.91 -12.28
C CYS A 75 -17.08 2.18 -11.56
N ASP A 76 -18.19 2.75 -12.02
CA ASP A 76 -18.88 3.88 -11.38
C ASP A 76 -20.14 3.38 -10.66
N PHE A 77 -20.09 3.35 -9.32
CA PHE A 77 -21.17 2.80 -8.48
C PHE A 77 -21.13 3.39 -7.06
N ASP A 78 -22.26 3.36 -6.38
CA ASP A 78 -22.40 3.86 -5.01
C ASP A 78 -22.39 2.73 -3.98
N LEU A 79 -23.12 1.66 -4.26
CA LEU A 79 -23.27 0.48 -3.41
C LEU A 79 -22.96 -0.80 -4.18
N ALA A 80 -22.62 -1.84 -3.44
CA ALA A 80 -22.41 -3.19 -3.97
C ALA A 80 -23.14 -4.21 -3.12
N ILE A 81 -23.76 -5.18 -3.79
CA ILE A 81 -24.35 -6.40 -3.23
C ILE A 81 -23.36 -7.53 -3.47
N VAL A 82 -23.04 -8.27 -2.42
CA VAL A 82 -22.23 -9.50 -2.47
C VAL A 82 -22.92 -10.59 -1.66
N ALA A 83 -22.54 -11.85 -1.85
CA ALA A 83 -23.05 -12.94 -1.01
C ALA A 83 -22.65 -12.77 0.46
N ARG A 84 -23.39 -13.39 1.39
CA ARG A 84 -23.06 -13.35 2.83
C ARG A 84 -21.67 -13.89 3.14
N GLU A 85 -21.25 -14.94 2.44
CA GLU A 85 -19.96 -15.59 2.61
C GLU A 85 -18.84 -14.91 1.80
N TYR A 86 -19.08 -13.72 1.27
CA TYR A 86 -18.09 -12.98 0.47
C TYR A 86 -16.81 -12.70 1.26
N GLN A 87 -15.68 -13.11 0.69
CA GLN A 87 -14.36 -12.90 1.27
C GLN A 87 -13.56 -11.88 0.47
N PHE A 88 -13.39 -12.13 -0.82
CA PHE A 88 -12.72 -11.23 -1.77
C PHE A 88 -13.08 -11.60 -3.22
N LEU A 89 -12.85 -10.67 -4.15
CA LEU A 89 -13.27 -10.78 -5.56
C LEU A 89 -13.01 -12.13 -6.24
N TYR A 90 -11.83 -12.72 -6.04
CA TYR A 90 -11.40 -13.92 -6.79
C TYR A 90 -11.87 -15.24 -6.16
N GLU A 91 -12.30 -15.23 -4.90
CA GLU A 91 -12.84 -16.41 -4.17
C GLU A 91 -14.21 -16.05 -3.61
N THR A 92 -15.15 -15.80 -4.51
CA THR A 92 -16.51 -15.39 -4.18
C THR A 92 -17.51 -16.48 -4.54
N ILE A 93 -18.38 -16.80 -3.58
CA ILE A 93 -19.60 -17.56 -3.84
C ILE A 93 -20.61 -16.59 -4.47
N PRO A 94 -21.17 -16.89 -5.66
CA PRO A 94 -22.13 -16.01 -6.28
C PRO A 94 -23.48 -16.06 -5.56
N PHE A 95 -24.26 -14.98 -5.67
CA PHE A 95 -25.65 -14.91 -5.19
C PHE A 95 -26.65 -14.89 -6.35
N HIS A 96 -27.93 -15.09 -6.06
CA HIS A 96 -28.97 -15.14 -7.09
C HIS A 96 -29.31 -13.74 -7.65
N ARG A 97 -29.31 -13.58 -8.97
CA ARG A 97 -29.53 -12.32 -9.71
C ARG A 97 -30.81 -11.59 -9.33
N VAL A 98 -31.83 -12.32 -8.85
CA VAL A 98 -33.09 -11.75 -8.33
C VAL A 98 -32.84 -10.67 -7.27
N ARG A 99 -31.77 -10.76 -6.48
CA ARG A 99 -31.42 -9.72 -5.48
C ARG A 99 -31.20 -8.34 -6.11
N LEU A 100 -30.62 -8.28 -7.31
CA LEU A 100 -30.49 -7.02 -8.07
C LEU A 100 -31.85 -6.47 -8.49
N SER A 101 -32.77 -7.35 -8.90
CA SER A 101 -34.14 -6.95 -9.26
C SER A 101 -34.93 -6.46 -8.05
N GLN A 102 -34.75 -7.09 -6.88
CA GLN A 102 -35.36 -6.67 -5.61
C GLN A 102 -34.81 -5.33 -5.12
N ALA A 103 -33.50 -5.09 -5.27
CA ALA A 103 -32.89 -3.81 -4.86
C ALA A 103 -33.51 -2.61 -5.58
N ARG A 104 -33.92 -2.77 -6.84
CA ARG A 104 -34.64 -1.76 -7.62
C ARG A 104 -36.05 -1.42 -7.11
N ALA A 105 -36.57 -2.12 -6.10
CA ALA A 105 -37.83 -1.75 -5.47
C ALA A 105 -37.72 -0.49 -4.60
N LEU A 106 -36.51 -0.11 -4.17
CA LEU A 106 -36.28 1.18 -3.52
C LEU A 106 -36.23 2.30 -4.58
N PRO A 107 -36.99 3.40 -4.40
CA PRO A 107 -37.02 4.50 -5.36
C PRO A 107 -35.67 5.22 -5.49
N GLU A 108 -34.81 5.14 -4.47
CA GLU A 108 -33.48 5.72 -4.48
C GLU A 108 -32.49 4.98 -5.40
N VAL A 109 -32.80 3.74 -5.80
CA VAL A 109 -31.96 2.92 -6.68
C VAL A 109 -32.26 3.23 -8.15
N GLU A 110 -31.33 3.90 -8.82
CA GLU A 110 -31.48 4.27 -10.24
C GLU A 110 -31.29 3.06 -11.15
N ALA A 111 -30.24 2.28 -10.92
CA ALA A 111 -29.87 1.15 -11.75
C ALA A 111 -29.03 0.12 -10.98
N THR A 112 -28.97 -1.09 -11.52
CA THR A 112 -28.15 -2.20 -11.02
C THR A 112 -27.36 -2.84 -12.14
N PHE A 113 -26.19 -3.37 -11.84
CA PHE A 113 -25.25 -3.89 -12.82
C PHE A 113 -24.54 -5.13 -12.27
N ALA A 114 -24.57 -6.23 -13.01
CA ALA A 114 -23.83 -7.44 -12.64
C ALA A 114 -22.37 -7.36 -13.13
N LEU A 115 -21.45 -7.44 -12.17
CA LEU A 115 -20.02 -7.63 -12.38
C LEU A 115 -19.67 -9.06 -11.98
N ASN A 116 -19.36 -9.90 -12.98
CA ASN A 116 -18.96 -11.28 -12.76
C ASN A 116 -17.47 -11.44 -12.93
N VAL A 117 -16.82 -12.18 -12.03
CA VAL A 117 -15.38 -12.44 -12.10
C VAL A 117 -15.11 -13.90 -11.81
N ARG A 118 -14.24 -14.53 -12.61
CA ARG A 118 -13.79 -15.91 -12.41
C ARG A 118 -12.41 -16.14 -13.05
N GLY A 119 -11.67 -17.11 -12.54
CA GLY A 119 -10.52 -17.67 -13.25
C GLY A 119 -10.94 -18.44 -14.50
N ALA A 120 -10.13 -18.32 -15.54
CA ALA A 120 -10.24 -19.00 -16.82
C ALA A 120 -8.84 -19.26 -17.38
N ASP A 121 -8.77 -19.99 -18.48
CA ASP A 121 -7.53 -20.26 -19.19
C ASP A 121 -7.54 -19.56 -20.55
N TRP A 122 -6.44 -18.89 -20.86
CA TRP A 122 -6.16 -18.32 -22.18
C TRP A 122 -5.21 -19.24 -22.94
N LEU A 123 -5.63 -19.74 -24.11
CA LEU A 123 -4.75 -20.40 -25.05
C LEU A 123 -4.42 -19.47 -26.21
N ASN A 124 -3.13 -19.18 -26.37
CA ASN A 124 -2.62 -18.53 -27.55
C ASN A 124 -2.45 -19.56 -28.68
N THR A 125 -3.29 -19.47 -29.70
CA THR A 125 -3.30 -20.41 -30.83
C THR A 125 -2.09 -20.32 -31.75
N ARG A 126 -1.28 -19.26 -31.65
CA ARG A 126 -0.07 -19.09 -32.49
C ARG A 126 1.15 -19.81 -31.92
N ILE A 127 1.31 -19.79 -30.60
CA ILE A 127 2.48 -20.38 -29.92
C ILE A 127 2.12 -21.62 -29.09
N ASP A 128 0.84 -22.02 -29.09
CA ASP A 128 0.28 -23.16 -28.37
C ASP A 128 0.62 -23.14 -26.87
N ARG A 129 0.44 -21.97 -26.24
CA ARG A 129 0.73 -21.76 -24.83
C ARG A 129 -0.50 -21.33 -24.06
N GLU A 130 -0.74 -22.05 -22.97
CA GLU A 130 -1.81 -21.78 -22.02
C GLU A 130 -1.32 -20.86 -20.90
N SER A 131 -2.19 -19.96 -20.43
CA SER A 131 -1.89 -18.99 -19.39
C SER A 131 -3.13 -18.69 -18.55
N SER A 132 -2.94 -18.40 -17.26
CA SER A 132 -4.06 -18.09 -16.37
C SER A 132 -4.69 -16.74 -16.69
N LEU A 133 -6.01 -16.66 -16.75
CA LEU A 133 -6.78 -15.48 -17.16
C LEU A 133 -7.84 -15.13 -16.12
N MET A 134 -7.93 -13.85 -15.76
CA MET A 134 -9.11 -13.33 -15.08
C MET A 134 -10.18 -12.99 -16.11
N LEU A 135 -11.26 -13.77 -16.15
CA LEU A 135 -12.42 -13.48 -16.96
C LEU A 135 -13.38 -12.55 -16.20
N ILE A 136 -13.71 -11.42 -16.80
CA ILE A 136 -14.60 -10.40 -16.25
C ILE A 136 -15.83 -10.29 -17.16
N GLY A 137 -17.01 -10.55 -16.61
CA GLY A 137 -18.29 -10.36 -17.26
C GLY A 137 -18.94 -9.05 -16.84
N LEU A 138 -19.35 -8.25 -17.81
CA LEU A 138 -20.01 -6.97 -17.58
C LEU A 138 -21.43 -6.95 -18.14
N ASP A 139 -22.33 -6.29 -17.43
CA ASP A 139 -23.63 -5.89 -17.96
C ASP A 139 -23.48 -4.74 -18.98
N ARG A 140 -24.57 -4.43 -19.68
CA ARG A 140 -24.53 -3.58 -20.89
C ARG A 140 -24.68 -2.09 -20.64
N ASP A 141 -24.76 -1.64 -19.39
CA ASP A 141 -25.02 -0.24 -19.06
C ASP A 141 -23.71 0.56 -18.94
N PRO A 142 -23.39 1.47 -19.89
CA PRO A 142 -22.15 2.22 -19.87
C PRO A 142 -22.05 3.17 -18.67
N ARG A 143 -23.18 3.53 -18.02
CA ARG A 143 -23.18 4.39 -16.82
C ARG A 143 -22.44 3.80 -15.62
N PHE A 144 -22.12 2.51 -15.64
CA PHE A 144 -21.33 1.83 -14.61
C PHE A 144 -19.85 1.74 -14.96
N ILE A 145 -19.42 2.27 -16.11
CA ILE A 145 -18.04 2.15 -16.59
C ILE A 145 -17.36 3.52 -16.45
N ALA A 146 -16.32 3.58 -15.61
CA ALA A 146 -15.53 4.80 -15.40
C ALA A 146 -14.29 4.85 -16.32
N ASN A 147 -13.86 3.71 -16.87
CA ASN A 147 -12.70 3.64 -17.75
C ASN A 147 -13.11 3.91 -19.22
N PRO A 148 -12.52 4.91 -19.89
CA PRO A 148 -12.92 5.33 -21.23
C PRO A 148 -12.64 4.26 -22.31
N ASP A 149 -11.57 3.48 -22.16
CA ASP A 149 -11.22 2.43 -23.13
C ASP A 149 -12.23 1.27 -23.07
N ILE A 150 -12.64 0.88 -21.86
CA ILE A 150 -13.69 -0.13 -21.64
C ILE A 150 -15.03 0.40 -22.15
N GLU A 151 -15.37 1.65 -21.86
CA GLU A 151 -16.63 2.27 -22.30
C GLU A 151 -16.73 2.32 -23.84
N ALA A 152 -15.65 2.71 -24.52
CA ALA A 152 -15.58 2.77 -25.98
C ALA A 152 -15.72 1.38 -26.64
N ALA A 153 -15.19 0.32 -26.02
CA ALA A 153 -15.26 -1.04 -26.55
C ALA A 153 -16.50 -1.82 -26.10
N LEU A 154 -17.26 -1.34 -25.10
CA LEU A 154 -18.46 -1.98 -24.57
C LEU A 154 -19.52 -2.33 -25.64
N PRO A 155 -19.80 -1.48 -26.65
CA PRO A 155 -20.75 -1.83 -27.73
C PRO A 155 -20.25 -2.98 -28.60
N MET A 156 -18.93 -3.18 -28.71
CA MET A 156 -18.34 -4.19 -29.58
C MET A 156 -18.47 -5.59 -28.99
N ILE A 157 -18.32 -5.75 -27.66
CA ILE A 157 -18.40 -7.06 -26.98
C ILE A 157 -19.83 -7.61 -26.88
N ARG A 158 -20.86 -6.78 -27.07
CA ARG A 158 -22.27 -7.20 -27.13
C ARG A 158 -22.57 -8.22 -28.23
N LYS A 159 -21.72 -8.30 -29.26
CA LYS A 159 -21.93 -9.19 -30.43
C LYS A 159 -21.49 -10.65 -30.18
N GLY A 160 -21.09 -11.00 -28.95
CA GLY A 160 -20.60 -12.34 -28.59
C GLY A 160 -19.24 -12.66 -29.21
N GLN A 161 -18.55 -13.70 -28.71
CA GLN A 161 -17.22 -14.15 -29.17
C GLN A 161 -16.17 -13.03 -29.25
N ARG A 162 -16.29 -12.03 -28.38
CA ARG A 162 -15.48 -10.83 -28.41
C ARG A 162 -15.07 -10.45 -26.99
N ALA A 163 -13.80 -10.09 -26.85
CA ALA A 163 -13.22 -9.66 -25.59
C ALA A 163 -12.42 -8.37 -25.73
N ILE A 164 -12.39 -7.61 -24.66
CA ILE A 164 -11.41 -6.53 -24.42
C ILE A 164 -10.29 -7.16 -23.60
N LEU A 165 -9.04 -7.07 -24.06
CA LEU A 165 -7.90 -7.70 -23.38
C LEU A 165 -7.03 -6.69 -22.63
N ASP A 166 -6.45 -7.14 -21.52
CA ASP A 166 -5.47 -6.36 -20.79
C ASP A 166 -4.14 -6.34 -21.55
N THR A 167 -3.68 -5.17 -21.97
CA THR A 167 -2.41 -5.02 -22.71
C THR A 167 -1.18 -5.27 -21.84
N LEU A 168 -1.36 -5.29 -20.52
CA LEU A 168 -0.28 -5.58 -19.56
C LEU A 168 -0.19 -7.08 -19.22
N SER A 169 -0.96 -7.94 -19.90
CA SER A 169 -0.85 -9.40 -19.77
C SER A 169 0.53 -9.89 -20.18
N HIS A 170 0.96 -11.02 -19.63
CA HIS A 170 2.27 -11.60 -19.90
C HIS A 170 2.48 -11.91 -21.39
N GLY A 171 3.74 -11.89 -21.86
CA GLY A 171 4.07 -12.13 -23.28
C GLY A 171 3.62 -13.49 -23.84
N ASP A 172 3.33 -14.46 -22.96
CA ASP A 172 2.77 -15.76 -23.32
C ASP A 172 1.39 -15.66 -23.98
N TYR A 173 0.67 -14.57 -23.73
CA TYR A 173 -0.59 -14.27 -24.41
C TYR A 173 -0.40 -14.00 -25.91
N GLY A 174 0.84 -13.72 -26.33
CA GLY A 174 1.24 -13.42 -27.70
C GLY A 174 0.92 -12.01 -28.12
N ASP A 175 0.82 -11.81 -29.42
CA ASP A 175 0.42 -10.53 -29.98
C ASP A 175 -1.08 -10.32 -29.74
N LEU A 176 -1.35 -9.39 -28.81
CA LEU A 176 -2.68 -9.03 -28.32
C LEU A 176 -3.41 -8.07 -29.25
N ALA A 177 -2.93 -7.79 -30.47
CA ALA A 177 -3.52 -6.78 -31.34
C ALA A 177 -5.03 -6.95 -31.57
N ILE A 178 -5.72 -5.81 -31.68
CA ILE A 178 -7.14 -5.76 -32.05
C ILE A 178 -7.33 -6.47 -33.39
N GLY A 179 -8.33 -7.36 -33.44
CA GLY A 179 -8.58 -8.22 -34.60
C GLY A 179 -7.95 -9.60 -34.49
N GLY A 180 -7.00 -9.80 -33.57
CA GLY A 180 -6.46 -11.10 -33.20
C GLY A 180 -7.49 -12.02 -32.54
N ASN A 181 -7.14 -13.30 -32.42
CA ASN A 181 -8.00 -14.32 -31.80
C ASN A 181 -7.18 -15.16 -30.81
N GLY A 182 -7.85 -15.67 -29.79
CA GLY A 182 -7.35 -16.71 -28.89
C GLY A 182 -8.49 -17.59 -28.40
N LEU A 183 -8.20 -18.60 -27.59
CA LEU A 183 -9.23 -19.39 -26.93
C LEU A 183 -9.32 -19.01 -25.46
N ILE A 184 -10.54 -18.75 -24.98
CA ILE A 184 -10.83 -18.64 -23.55
C ILE A 184 -11.57 -19.92 -23.15
N ASN A 185 -11.01 -20.73 -22.25
CA ASN A 185 -11.55 -22.04 -21.88
C ASN A 185 -11.90 -22.91 -23.11
N GLY A 186 -11.04 -22.88 -24.14
CA GLY A 186 -11.23 -23.62 -25.39
C GLY A 186 -12.20 -22.96 -26.41
N PHE A 187 -12.83 -21.83 -26.09
CA PHE A 187 -13.74 -21.14 -27.01
C PHE A 187 -13.05 -19.99 -27.74
N LEU A 188 -13.18 -19.99 -29.07
CA LEU A 188 -12.65 -18.93 -29.92
C LEU A 188 -13.24 -17.57 -29.56
N THR A 189 -12.36 -16.62 -29.27
CA THR A 189 -12.69 -15.26 -28.87
C THR A 189 -11.82 -14.26 -29.63
N LYS A 190 -12.46 -13.24 -30.20
CA LYS A 190 -11.80 -12.18 -30.96
C LYS A 190 -11.52 -10.96 -30.09
N VAL A 191 -10.33 -10.40 -30.22
CA VAL A 191 -9.93 -9.17 -29.53
C VAL A 191 -10.53 -7.97 -30.26
N VAL A 192 -11.30 -7.14 -29.54
CA VAL A 192 -11.98 -5.96 -30.12
C VAL A 192 -11.58 -4.64 -29.49
N GLY A 193 -10.89 -4.68 -28.35
CA GLY A 193 -10.43 -3.51 -27.64
C GLY A 193 -9.41 -3.89 -26.59
N HIS A 194 -8.84 -2.87 -25.97
CA HIS A 194 -7.81 -3.01 -24.97
C HIS A 194 -8.17 -2.23 -23.71
N PHE A 195 -7.65 -2.67 -22.58
CA PHE A 195 -7.62 -1.91 -21.34
C PHE A 195 -6.31 -2.21 -20.61
N GLN A 196 -6.04 -1.51 -19.51
CA GLN A 196 -4.84 -1.72 -18.71
C GLN A 196 -5.23 -2.00 -17.27
N LEU A 197 -5.34 -3.26 -16.87
CA LEU A 197 -5.53 -3.63 -15.45
C LEU A 197 -4.16 -3.79 -14.78
N GLY A 198 -3.22 -4.44 -15.46
CA GLY A 198 -1.89 -4.71 -14.95
C GLY A 198 -1.83 -5.99 -14.12
N MET A 199 -0.67 -6.20 -13.50
CA MET A 199 -0.44 -7.39 -12.70
C MET A 199 -1.48 -7.51 -11.58
N PHE A 200 -2.25 -8.60 -11.61
CA PHE A 200 -3.08 -9.03 -10.50
C PHE A 200 -2.38 -10.26 -9.89
N PHE A 201 -2.25 -10.35 -8.56
CA PHE A 201 -1.45 -11.42 -7.91
C PHE A 201 -2.00 -12.86 -8.10
N PHE A 202 -3.00 -13.04 -8.96
CA PHE A 202 -3.77 -14.27 -9.08
C PHE A 202 -3.82 -14.80 -10.53
N THR A 203 -3.62 -13.96 -11.54
CA THR A 203 -3.68 -14.34 -12.96
C THR A 203 -2.66 -13.57 -13.78
N ASP A 204 -2.22 -14.17 -14.88
CA ASP A 204 -1.19 -13.61 -15.77
C ASP A 204 -1.75 -12.58 -16.78
N GLY A 205 -3.06 -12.39 -16.77
CA GLY A 205 -3.77 -11.43 -17.61
C GLY A 205 -5.26 -11.33 -17.24
N ALA A 206 -5.97 -10.48 -17.96
CA ALA A 206 -7.41 -10.28 -17.78
C ALA A 206 -8.13 -10.02 -19.12
N ALA A 207 -9.38 -10.47 -19.19
CA ALA A 207 -10.26 -10.26 -20.34
C ALA A 207 -11.65 -9.82 -19.87
N ILE A 208 -12.22 -8.83 -20.55
CA ILE A 208 -13.59 -8.37 -20.32
C ILE A 208 -14.49 -8.83 -21.48
N VAL A 209 -15.63 -9.42 -21.14
CA VAL A 209 -16.66 -9.87 -22.08
C VAL A 209 -18.05 -9.43 -21.61
N ASP A 210 -19.04 -9.50 -22.51
CA ASP A 210 -20.45 -9.34 -22.14
C ASP A 210 -20.89 -10.47 -21.20
N ASN A 211 -21.77 -10.21 -20.24
CA ASN A 211 -22.23 -11.25 -19.32
C ASN A 211 -22.89 -12.46 -20.02
N GLY A 212 -23.50 -12.29 -21.20
CA GLY A 212 -24.00 -13.42 -21.98
C GLY A 212 -22.87 -14.33 -22.49
N GLU A 213 -21.74 -13.74 -22.87
CA GLU A 213 -20.53 -14.45 -23.27
C GLU A 213 -19.83 -15.07 -22.05
N PHE A 214 -19.75 -14.34 -20.94
CA PHE A 214 -19.18 -14.82 -19.68
C PHE A 214 -19.79 -16.15 -19.24
N ILE A 215 -21.12 -16.27 -19.27
CA ILE A 215 -21.84 -17.50 -18.92
C ILE A 215 -21.40 -18.67 -19.82
N ARG A 216 -21.29 -18.43 -21.13
CA ARG A 216 -20.86 -19.46 -22.08
C ARG A 216 -19.42 -19.91 -21.82
N LEU A 217 -18.52 -18.97 -21.58
CA LEU A 217 -17.09 -19.24 -21.39
C LEU A 217 -16.78 -19.90 -20.03
N SER A 218 -17.51 -19.52 -18.98
CA SER A 218 -17.25 -20.01 -17.61
C SER A 218 -18.10 -21.22 -17.20
N GLY A 219 -19.20 -21.49 -17.92
CA GLY A 219 -20.16 -22.55 -17.58
C GLY A 219 -20.97 -22.30 -16.31
N VAL A 220 -21.01 -21.07 -15.78
CA VAL A 220 -21.83 -20.73 -14.59
C VAL A 220 -23.31 -20.63 -14.93
N ASP A 221 -24.17 -20.73 -13.91
CA ASP A 221 -25.61 -20.48 -14.06
C ASP A 221 -25.86 -18.99 -14.39
N SER A 222 -26.71 -18.70 -15.37
CA SER A 222 -27.08 -17.33 -15.76
C SER A 222 -27.80 -16.53 -14.65
N ARG A 223 -28.30 -17.24 -13.63
CA ARG A 223 -28.93 -16.68 -12.44
C ARG A 223 -27.93 -16.31 -11.36
N GLN A 224 -26.65 -16.61 -11.51
CA GLN A 224 -25.61 -16.30 -10.53
C GLN A 224 -24.91 -14.98 -10.86
N VAL A 225 -24.62 -14.20 -9.82
CA VAL A 225 -23.87 -12.95 -9.90
C VAL A 225 -22.76 -12.94 -8.86
N THR A 226 -21.53 -12.59 -9.25
CA THR A 226 -20.41 -12.43 -8.32
C THR A 226 -20.59 -11.16 -7.47
N ILE A 227 -20.71 -10.01 -8.12
CA ILE A 227 -20.92 -8.70 -7.46
C ILE A 227 -22.02 -7.93 -8.18
N GLY A 228 -22.99 -7.44 -7.42
CA GLY A 228 -24.05 -6.57 -7.92
C GLY A 228 -23.77 -5.11 -7.61
N LEU A 229 -23.38 -4.32 -8.60
CA LEU A 229 -23.18 -2.88 -8.42
C LEU A 229 -24.51 -2.13 -8.49
N ILE A 230 -24.64 -1.08 -7.71
CA ILE A 230 -25.84 -0.23 -7.63
C ILE A 230 -25.44 1.23 -7.80
N ARG A 231 -26.16 1.93 -8.67
CA ARG A 231 -26.09 3.38 -8.82
C ARG A 231 -27.34 4.00 -8.21
N LEU A 232 -27.16 5.04 -7.40
CA LEU A 232 -28.24 5.73 -6.72
C LEU A 232 -28.67 6.98 -7.49
N THR A 233 -29.91 7.37 -7.26
CA THR A 233 -30.44 8.65 -7.72
C THR A 233 -29.70 9.83 -7.08
N GLU A 234 -29.66 10.96 -7.80
CA GLU A 234 -28.99 12.17 -7.33
C GLU A 234 -29.56 12.65 -5.97
N GLY A 235 -28.67 12.95 -5.02
CA GLY A 235 -29.05 13.40 -3.66
C GLY A 235 -29.35 12.29 -2.66
N ALA A 236 -29.40 11.02 -3.08
CA ALA A 236 -29.51 9.88 -2.16
C ALA A 236 -28.25 9.77 -1.27
N ARG A 237 -28.43 9.35 -0.02
CA ARG A 237 -27.31 9.13 0.91
C ARG A 237 -26.93 7.65 0.90
N PRO A 238 -25.75 7.24 0.38
CA PRO A 238 -25.40 5.84 0.21
C PRO A 238 -25.58 4.99 1.47
N ARG A 239 -25.15 5.50 2.63
CA ARG A 239 -25.28 4.78 3.90
C ARG A 239 -26.73 4.51 4.31
N LYS A 240 -27.64 5.47 4.09
CA LYS A 240 -29.07 5.28 4.42
C LYS A 240 -29.73 4.27 3.48
N VAL A 241 -29.38 4.33 2.19
CA VAL A 241 -29.91 3.38 1.20
C VAL A 241 -29.36 1.98 1.46
N ALA A 242 -28.08 1.86 1.84
CA ALA A 242 -27.50 0.58 2.25
C ALA A 242 -28.25 -0.05 3.43
N GLU A 243 -28.55 0.72 4.48
CA GLU A 243 -29.35 0.27 5.64
C GLU A 243 -30.78 -0.12 5.25
N ALA A 244 -31.39 0.58 4.27
CA ALA A 244 -32.71 0.24 3.76
C ALA A 244 -32.70 -1.06 2.93
N LEU A 245 -31.67 -1.23 2.08
CA LEU A 245 -31.46 -2.45 1.29
C LEU A 245 -31.18 -3.66 2.18
N ASP A 246 -30.41 -3.49 3.25
CA ASP A 246 -30.10 -4.54 4.22
C ASP A 246 -31.37 -5.06 4.93
N ARG A 247 -32.38 -4.21 5.13
CA ARG A 247 -33.70 -4.62 5.67
C ARG A 247 -34.64 -5.21 4.63
N LEU A 248 -34.49 -4.81 3.36
CA LEU A 248 -35.36 -5.22 2.27
C LEU A 248 -34.96 -6.58 1.69
N LEU A 249 -33.65 -6.80 1.54
CA LEU A 249 -33.11 -7.99 0.92
C LEU A 249 -32.99 -9.13 1.95
N PRO A 250 -33.10 -10.40 1.51
CA PRO A 250 -32.89 -11.52 2.40
C PRO A 250 -31.46 -11.57 2.94
N GLU A 251 -31.28 -12.32 4.02
CA GLU A 251 -30.00 -12.41 4.71
C GLU A 251 -28.90 -13.09 3.87
N ASP A 252 -29.16 -13.66 2.69
CA ASP A 252 -28.12 -14.30 1.87
C ASP A 252 -27.13 -13.33 1.19
N VAL A 253 -27.31 -12.02 1.35
CA VAL A 253 -26.44 -10.98 0.80
C VAL A 253 -25.98 -9.96 1.84
N LEU A 254 -24.90 -9.25 1.51
CA LEU A 254 -24.39 -8.10 2.24
C LEU A 254 -24.36 -6.88 1.33
N ILE A 255 -24.61 -5.71 1.92
CA ILE A 255 -24.60 -4.43 1.22
C ILE A 255 -23.42 -3.59 1.70
N TYR A 256 -22.50 -3.29 0.78
CA TYR A 256 -21.38 -2.41 1.02
C TYR A 256 -21.57 -1.08 0.30
N THR A 257 -21.10 0.00 0.91
CA THR A 257 -20.77 1.21 0.15
C THR A 257 -19.49 0.98 -0.64
N ARG A 258 -19.26 1.73 -1.73
CA ARG A 258 -18.01 1.64 -2.50
C ARG A 258 -16.75 1.73 -1.61
N ALA A 259 -16.74 2.67 -0.66
CA ALA A 259 -15.61 2.84 0.26
C ALA A 259 -15.43 1.64 1.20
N SER A 260 -16.52 1.08 1.75
CA SER A 260 -16.43 -0.05 2.66
C SER A 260 -16.10 -1.37 1.95
N LEU A 261 -16.54 -1.57 0.69
CA LEU A 261 -16.13 -2.71 -0.12
C LEU A 261 -14.63 -2.67 -0.40
N ILE A 262 -14.11 -1.52 -0.85
CA ILE A 262 -12.68 -1.34 -1.13
C ILE A 262 -11.84 -1.59 0.13
N ALA A 263 -12.26 -1.04 1.28
CA ALA A 263 -11.57 -1.26 2.54
C ALA A 263 -11.57 -2.75 2.94
N GLN A 264 -12.72 -3.42 2.85
CA GLN A 264 -12.84 -4.85 3.18
C GLN A 264 -11.93 -5.72 2.30
N GLU A 265 -11.89 -5.44 1.00
CA GLU A 265 -11.04 -6.15 0.05
C GLU A 265 -9.54 -5.96 0.35
N GLN A 266 -9.12 -4.73 0.64
CA GLN A 266 -7.74 -4.41 1.00
C GLN A 266 -7.34 -5.08 2.32
N ASP A 267 -8.19 -4.98 3.34
CA ASP A 267 -7.92 -5.52 4.67
C ASP A 267 -7.90 -7.05 4.67
N TYR A 268 -8.84 -7.68 3.96
CA TYR A 268 -8.86 -9.13 3.78
C TYR A 268 -7.59 -9.61 3.07
N PHE A 269 -7.21 -8.98 1.96
CA PHE A 269 -6.00 -9.37 1.22
C PHE A 269 -4.75 -9.26 2.10
N ILE A 270 -4.58 -8.19 2.86
CA ILE A 270 -3.38 -7.99 3.67
C ILE A 270 -3.34 -8.89 4.89
N SER A 271 -4.48 -9.07 5.54
CA SER A 271 -4.52 -9.71 6.85
C SER A 271 -4.70 -11.21 6.79
N VAL A 272 -5.32 -11.71 5.72
CA VAL A 272 -5.70 -13.12 5.59
C VAL A 272 -4.89 -13.82 4.50
N ARG A 273 -4.61 -13.17 3.36
CA ARG A 273 -3.90 -13.85 2.26
C ARG A 273 -2.40 -13.98 2.56
N PRO A 274 -1.76 -15.12 2.22
CA PRO A 274 -0.34 -15.33 2.46
C PRO A 274 0.57 -14.22 1.89
N ILE A 275 0.30 -13.76 0.67
CA ILE A 275 1.08 -12.69 0.02
C ILE A 275 1.01 -11.38 0.83
N GLY A 276 -0.18 -11.00 1.29
CA GLY A 276 -0.38 -9.83 2.13
C GLY A 276 0.34 -9.94 3.48
N ILE A 277 0.26 -11.11 4.11
CA ILE A 277 0.95 -11.42 5.37
C ILE A 277 2.47 -11.33 5.17
N LEU A 278 3.01 -11.88 4.07
CA LEU A 278 4.44 -11.82 3.75
C LEU A 278 4.93 -10.38 3.61
N PHE A 279 4.22 -9.51 2.89
CA PHE A 279 4.60 -8.10 2.78
C PHE A 279 4.53 -7.37 4.13
N ARG A 280 3.49 -7.63 4.94
CA ARG A 280 3.35 -7.03 6.27
C ARG A 280 4.47 -7.47 7.21
N MET A 281 4.79 -8.77 7.23
CA MET A 281 5.90 -9.32 8.02
C MET A 281 7.25 -8.82 7.50
N GLY A 282 7.43 -8.72 6.18
CA GLY A 282 8.63 -8.16 5.55
C GLY A 282 8.87 -6.71 5.96
N ALA A 283 7.82 -5.88 5.98
CA ALA A 283 7.89 -4.50 6.46
C ALA A 283 8.27 -4.44 7.94
N PHE A 284 7.65 -5.27 8.78
CA PHE A 284 7.96 -5.35 10.20
C PHE A 284 9.42 -5.78 10.47
N ILE A 285 9.88 -6.83 9.78
CA ILE A 285 11.25 -7.32 9.89
C ILE A 285 12.24 -6.27 9.41
N SER A 286 11.97 -5.60 8.28
CA SER A 286 12.85 -4.55 7.75
C SER A 286 12.96 -3.36 8.69
N TYR A 287 11.86 -3.00 9.36
CA TYR A 287 11.87 -2.00 10.43
C TYR A 287 12.71 -2.45 11.64
N LEU A 288 12.56 -3.70 12.09
CA LEU A 288 13.33 -4.24 13.21
C LEU A 288 14.83 -4.30 12.91
N VAL A 289 15.20 -4.78 11.72
CA VAL A 289 16.59 -4.79 11.24
C VAL A 289 17.16 -3.36 11.26
N GLY A 290 16.37 -2.38 10.81
CA GLY A 290 16.78 -0.98 10.88
C GLY A 290 16.99 -0.44 12.28
N LEU A 291 16.10 -0.80 13.20
CA LEU A 291 16.24 -0.47 14.61
C LEU A 291 17.55 -1.02 15.19
N VAL A 292 17.88 -2.28 14.88
CA VAL A 292 19.10 -2.95 15.35
C VAL A 292 20.35 -2.33 14.72
N ILE A 293 20.37 -2.07 13.42
CA ILE A 293 21.50 -1.43 12.73
C ILE A 293 21.76 -0.03 13.33
N LEU A 294 20.72 0.78 13.48
CA LEU A 294 20.86 2.11 14.08
C LEU A 294 21.36 2.02 15.52
N TYR A 295 20.85 1.08 16.31
CA TYR A 295 21.33 0.84 17.67
C TYR A 295 22.82 0.46 17.68
N GLN A 296 23.25 -0.46 16.82
CA GLN A 296 24.64 -0.89 16.74
C GLN A 296 25.56 0.28 16.36
N ILE A 297 25.18 1.04 15.34
CA ILE A 297 25.95 2.22 14.91
C ILE A 297 26.06 3.23 16.04
N LEU A 298 24.96 3.58 16.69
CA LEU A 298 24.98 4.54 17.81
C LEU A 298 25.78 4.00 19.00
N ALA A 299 25.62 2.74 19.37
CA ALA A 299 26.36 2.13 20.47
C ALA A 299 27.88 2.12 20.18
N THR A 300 28.27 1.78 18.95
CA THR A 300 29.68 1.84 18.52
C THR A 300 30.19 3.27 18.50
N GLU A 301 29.43 4.24 17.97
CA GLU A 301 29.79 5.67 18.00
C GLU A 301 30.06 6.14 19.42
N MET A 302 29.14 5.85 20.33
CA MET A 302 29.27 6.23 21.73
C MET A 302 30.44 5.59 22.45
N ALA A 303 30.68 4.30 22.21
CA ALA A 303 31.80 3.58 22.80
C ALA A 303 33.14 4.20 22.38
N ASN A 304 33.24 4.73 21.16
CA ASN A 304 34.46 5.38 20.70
C ASN A 304 34.71 6.75 21.35
N HIS A 305 33.65 7.44 21.77
CA HIS A 305 33.72 8.73 22.47
C HIS A 305 33.55 8.59 23.99
N ILE A 306 33.67 7.38 24.54
CA ILE A 306 33.42 7.12 25.96
C ILE A 306 34.36 7.90 26.89
N ARG A 307 35.63 8.10 26.48
CA ARG A 307 36.60 8.91 27.21
C ARG A 307 36.19 10.38 27.26
N GLU A 308 35.69 10.93 26.15
CA GLU A 308 35.18 12.30 26.09
C GLU A 308 33.94 12.47 26.97
N PHE A 309 33.02 11.49 26.96
CA PHE A 309 31.86 11.49 27.83
C PHE A 309 32.23 11.35 29.31
N ALA A 310 33.26 10.57 29.64
CA ALA A 310 33.78 10.46 31.01
C ALA A 310 34.32 11.81 31.50
N THR A 311 35.08 12.53 30.67
CA THR A 311 35.58 13.87 31.00
C THR A 311 34.45 14.89 31.16
N LEU A 312 33.45 14.89 30.27
CA LEU A 312 32.26 15.74 30.41
C LEU A 312 31.53 15.46 31.73
N ARG A 313 31.39 14.19 32.11
CA ARG A 313 30.77 13.81 33.38
C ARG A 313 31.62 14.26 34.58
N ALA A 314 32.95 14.15 34.50
CA ALA A 314 33.87 14.62 35.53
C ALA A 314 33.84 16.15 35.71
N MET A 315 33.59 16.90 34.63
CA MET A 315 33.37 18.36 34.67
C MET A 315 31.99 18.78 35.22
N GLY A 316 31.13 17.83 35.60
CA GLY A 316 29.82 18.11 36.22
C GLY A 316 28.65 18.23 35.25
N PHE A 317 28.80 17.87 33.97
CA PHE A 317 27.68 17.87 33.02
C PHE A 317 26.63 16.83 33.42
N ARG A 318 25.35 17.25 33.40
CA ARG A 318 24.21 16.39 33.75
C ARG A 318 24.04 15.27 32.73
N SER A 319 23.58 14.10 33.17
CA SER A 319 23.33 12.97 32.25
C SER A 319 22.39 13.35 31.11
N ARG A 320 21.39 14.21 31.32
CA ARG A 320 20.48 14.68 30.25
C ARG A 320 21.21 15.35 29.09
N PHE A 321 22.31 16.05 29.35
CA PHE A 321 23.12 16.70 28.32
C PHE A 321 23.81 15.67 27.43
N ILE A 322 24.44 14.65 28.03
CA ILE A 322 25.05 13.52 27.31
C ILE A 322 24.00 12.78 26.46
N TYR A 323 22.76 12.67 26.97
CA TYR A 323 21.63 12.12 26.22
C TYR A 323 21.18 12.99 25.05
N GLY A 324 21.21 14.30 25.21
CA GLY A 324 20.97 15.25 24.13
C GLY A 324 21.96 15.09 22.99
N ILE A 325 23.26 14.93 23.28
CA ILE A 325 24.31 14.73 22.25
C ILE A 325 24.00 13.50 21.40
N GLY A 326 23.74 12.34 22.02
CA GLY A 326 23.47 11.10 21.29
C GLY A 326 22.19 11.15 20.44
N ILE A 327 21.13 11.77 20.96
CA ILE A 327 19.86 11.94 20.20
C ILE A 327 20.08 12.85 19.00
N ILE A 328 20.79 13.98 19.16
CA ILE A 328 21.05 14.90 18.05
C ILE A 328 21.97 14.25 17.01
N GLN A 329 22.99 13.50 17.45
CA GLN A 329 23.85 12.75 16.55
C GLN A 329 23.06 11.70 15.74
N ALA A 330 22.14 10.97 16.38
CA ALA A 330 21.24 10.05 15.70
C ALA A 330 20.33 10.76 14.67
N MET A 331 19.75 11.91 15.02
CA MET A 331 18.96 12.72 14.09
C MET A 331 19.77 13.19 12.88
N LEU A 332 21.03 13.58 13.08
CA LEU A 332 21.93 13.95 11.98
C LEU A 332 22.19 12.76 11.05
N PHE A 333 22.52 11.58 11.59
CA PHE A 333 22.72 10.38 10.80
C PHE A 333 21.48 10.00 9.98
N ILE A 334 20.30 10.05 10.58
CA ILE A 334 19.04 9.78 9.89
C ILE A 334 18.82 10.79 8.76
N SER A 335 19.02 12.08 9.03
CA SER A 335 18.83 13.14 8.03
C SER A 335 19.76 12.95 6.83
N MET A 336 21.03 12.62 7.09
CA MET A 336 22.02 12.38 6.04
C MET A 336 21.81 11.06 5.28
N ALA A 337 21.28 10.02 5.95
CA ALA A 337 21.00 8.72 5.34
C ALA A 337 19.66 8.66 4.60
N PHE A 338 18.68 9.46 5.00
CA PHE A 338 17.35 9.46 4.42
C PHE A 338 17.35 9.95 2.96
N LEU A 339 18.08 11.03 2.66
CA LEU A 339 18.16 11.57 1.30
C LEU A 339 18.75 10.59 0.28
N PRO A 340 19.92 9.96 0.49
CA PRO A 340 20.44 8.98 -0.45
C PRO A 340 19.58 7.71 -0.50
N ALA A 341 18.96 7.30 0.62
CA ALA A 341 18.02 6.18 0.62
C ALA A 341 16.78 6.48 -0.23
N LEU A 342 16.21 7.69 -0.12
CA LEU A 342 15.08 8.14 -0.91
C LEU A 342 15.43 8.19 -2.40
N ALA A 343 16.58 8.76 -2.75
CA ALA A 343 17.05 8.81 -4.14
C ALA A 343 17.25 7.41 -4.72
N THR A 344 17.84 6.50 -3.94
CA THR A 344 18.05 5.11 -4.36
C THR A 344 16.71 4.36 -4.48
N ALA A 345 15.81 4.53 -3.53
CA ALA A 345 14.48 3.92 -3.56
C ALA A 345 13.65 4.41 -4.76
N TYR A 346 13.75 5.69 -5.09
CA TYR A 346 13.12 6.26 -6.28
C TYR A 346 13.65 5.57 -7.55
N GLY A 347 14.98 5.47 -7.71
CA GLY A 347 15.58 4.80 -8.87
C GLY A 347 15.21 3.32 -8.98
N VAL A 348 15.12 2.62 -7.84
CA VAL A 348 14.68 1.22 -7.80
C VAL A 348 13.20 1.09 -8.18
N PHE A 349 12.33 1.97 -7.67
CA PHE A 349 10.90 1.95 -8.02
C PHE A 349 10.67 2.24 -9.49
N GLU A 350 11.38 3.23 -10.05
CA GLU A 350 11.32 3.55 -11.46
C GLU A 350 11.78 2.36 -12.32
N SER A 351 12.88 1.71 -11.93
CA SER A 351 13.38 0.49 -12.58
C SER A 351 12.34 -0.64 -12.55
N ILE A 352 11.68 -0.87 -11.40
CA ILE A 352 10.64 -1.89 -11.29
C ILE A 352 9.44 -1.54 -12.16
N SER A 353 8.98 -0.29 -12.15
CA SER A 353 7.80 0.15 -12.91
C SER A 353 8.01 0.15 -14.43
N THR A 354 9.26 0.26 -14.89
CA THR A 354 9.60 0.22 -16.32
C THR A 354 9.85 -1.20 -16.82
N LEU A 355 10.38 -2.08 -15.96
CA LEU A 355 10.67 -3.47 -16.29
C LEU A 355 9.49 -4.42 -16.04
N THR A 356 8.51 -4.01 -15.25
CA THR A 356 7.36 -4.84 -14.87
C THR A 356 6.06 -4.02 -14.86
N PRO A 357 4.89 -4.65 -15.09
CA PRO A 357 3.59 -3.99 -14.97
C PRO A 357 3.17 -3.73 -13.51
N PHE A 358 4.12 -3.71 -12.57
CA PHE A 358 3.88 -3.53 -11.15
C PHE A 358 3.85 -2.02 -10.81
N PRO A 359 2.68 -1.44 -10.44
CA PRO A 359 2.49 0.00 -10.36
C PRO A 359 2.99 0.57 -9.02
N ILE A 360 4.27 0.38 -8.72
CA ILE A 360 4.90 0.94 -7.54
C ILE A 360 5.20 2.43 -7.75
N THR A 361 4.67 3.26 -6.86
CA THR A 361 4.80 4.72 -6.97
C THR A 361 5.32 5.33 -5.68
N MET A 362 6.21 6.31 -5.83
CA MET A 362 6.75 7.07 -4.70
C MET A 362 5.75 8.13 -4.27
N THR A 363 4.81 7.76 -3.39
CA THR A 363 3.79 8.70 -2.90
C THR A 363 4.29 9.53 -1.72
N PRO A 364 3.81 10.77 -1.53
CA PRO A 364 4.15 11.58 -0.36
C PRO A 364 3.82 10.88 0.96
N THR A 365 2.72 10.14 1.01
CA THR A 365 2.31 9.35 2.19
C THR A 365 3.35 8.28 2.54
N LEU A 366 3.94 7.61 1.55
CA LEU A 366 5.01 6.63 1.76
C LEU A 366 6.26 7.31 2.32
N ILE A 367 6.69 8.41 1.72
CA ILE A 367 7.87 9.19 2.19
C ILE A 367 7.68 9.62 3.63
N LEU A 368 6.52 10.19 3.97
CA LEU A 368 6.18 10.62 5.32
C LEU A 368 6.10 9.45 6.31
N SER A 369 5.57 8.31 5.89
CA SER A 369 5.50 7.10 6.71
C SER A 369 6.89 6.56 7.04
N VAL A 370 7.77 6.46 6.05
CA VAL A 370 9.16 6.01 6.26
C VAL A 370 9.91 7.02 7.13
N LEU A 371 9.78 8.32 6.87
CA LEU A 371 10.39 9.36 7.70
C LEU A 371 9.90 9.27 9.16
N GLY A 372 8.60 9.07 9.37
CA GLY A 372 8.02 8.87 10.71
C GLY A 372 8.58 7.65 11.42
N LEU A 373 8.71 6.52 10.70
CA LEU A 373 9.32 5.29 11.23
C LEU A 373 10.81 5.50 11.55
N SER A 374 11.57 6.19 10.68
CA SER A 374 12.97 6.53 10.90
C SER A 374 13.16 7.43 12.13
N LEU A 375 12.29 8.41 12.34
CA LEU A 375 12.31 9.21 13.57
C LEU A 375 11.94 8.36 14.79
N GLY A 376 10.97 7.47 14.66
CA GLY A 376 10.60 6.49 15.68
C GLY A 376 11.77 5.61 16.12
N THR A 377 12.56 5.07 15.18
CA THR A 377 13.75 4.29 15.52
C THR A 377 14.80 5.11 16.26
N CYS A 378 14.96 6.40 15.94
CA CYS A 378 15.85 7.32 16.68
C CYS A 378 15.49 7.39 18.17
N PHE A 379 14.20 7.62 18.45
CA PHE A 379 13.70 7.79 19.82
C PHE A 379 13.80 6.51 20.64
N ILE A 380 13.81 5.34 20.00
CA ILE A 380 13.98 4.04 20.67
C ILE A 380 15.46 3.70 20.81
N SER A 381 16.23 3.73 19.73
CA SER A 381 17.62 3.25 19.70
C SER A 381 18.59 4.15 20.45
N ALA A 382 18.44 5.48 20.39
CA ALA A 382 19.39 6.39 21.05
C ALA A 382 19.37 6.21 22.59
N PRO A 383 18.22 6.27 23.29
CA PRO A 383 18.21 6.03 24.74
C PRO A 383 18.71 4.65 25.14
N LEU A 384 18.41 3.61 24.35
CA LEU A 384 18.88 2.24 24.60
C LEU A 384 20.40 2.13 24.50
N ALA A 385 21.00 2.68 23.43
CA ALA A 385 22.46 2.73 23.27
C ALA A 385 23.12 3.44 24.45
N LEU A 386 22.54 4.56 24.88
CA LEU A 386 23.02 5.34 26.02
C LEU A 386 22.87 4.65 27.38
N SER A 387 21.78 3.91 27.60
CA SER A 387 21.58 3.17 28.85
C SER A 387 22.63 2.09 29.05
N ARG A 388 23.14 1.50 27.96
CA ARG A 388 24.22 0.52 28.00
C ARG A 388 25.54 1.17 28.43
N LEU A 389 25.81 2.39 27.95
CA LEU A 389 27.00 3.15 28.33
C LEU A 389 27.04 3.46 29.84
N ARG A 390 25.88 3.73 30.46
CA ARG A 390 25.79 3.96 31.91
C ARG A 390 26.19 2.76 32.78
N ARG A 391 26.06 1.54 32.23
CA ARG A 391 26.38 0.30 32.95
C ARG A 391 27.84 -0.10 32.82
N ALA A 392 28.59 0.52 31.90
CA ALA A 392 30.04 0.38 31.87
C ALA A 392 30.63 1.19 33.02
N ASP A 393 31.34 0.53 33.93
CA ASP A 393 31.84 1.14 35.15
C ASP A 393 32.94 2.17 34.82
N PRO A 394 32.92 3.40 35.37
CA PRO A 394 33.96 4.40 35.12
C PRO A 394 35.36 3.94 35.53
N ALA A 395 35.46 2.95 36.41
CA ALA A 395 36.71 2.37 36.88
C ALA A 395 37.40 1.45 35.85
N GLU A 396 36.67 0.94 34.85
CA GLU A 396 37.26 0.15 33.74
C GLU A 396 37.77 1.03 32.58
N LEU A 397 37.58 2.35 32.69
CA LEU A 397 37.79 3.34 31.62
C LEU A 397 39.03 4.21 31.80
N PHE A 398 39.78 4.01 32.88
CA PHE A 398 41.06 4.66 33.15
C PHE A 398 42.23 3.71 32.90
#